data_AF-L5LTP6-F1
#
_entry.id   AF-L5LTP6-F1
#
_cell.length_a   1.000
_cell.length_b   1.000
_cell.length_c   1.000
_cell.angle_alpha   90.00
_cell.angle_beta   90.00
_cell.angle_gamma   90.00
#
_symmetry.space_group_name_H-M   'P 1'
#
loop_
_entity.id
_entity.type
_entity.pdbx_description
1 polymer ?
#
loop_
_entity_poly.entity_id
_entity_poly.type
_entity_poly.pdbx_seq_one_letter_code
_entity_poly.pdbx_strand_id
1 'polypeptide(L)'
;MRAKPSNQAGTMSSSLRVSPSIHGYHFDTASRKKAVGNIFENIDQESLQRLFRNSGDKKAEERAKIILAIDQDLEEKTRALMALKKRTKDKLFQFLKLRKYSIKVH
;
A
#
# COMPACT_ATOMS: atom_id res chain seq x y z
N MET A 1 -23.17 -31.03 54.53
CA MET A 1 -22.19 -29.98 54.17
C MET A 1 -21.96 -30.06 52.66
N ARG A 2 -22.37 -29.05 51.89
CA ARG A 2 -22.24 -29.04 50.41
C ARG A 2 -21.04 -28.17 50.04
N ALA A 3 -20.02 -28.75 49.40
CA ALA A 3 -18.85 -28.03 48.93
C ALA A 3 -19.20 -27.19 47.69
N LYS A 4 -18.74 -25.94 47.64
CA LYS A 4 -18.86 -25.03 46.48
C LYS A 4 -17.79 -25.39 45.44
N PRO A 5 -18.09 -25.45 44.14
CA PRO A 5 -17.06 -25.61 43.13
C PRO A 5 -16.31 -24.27 42.92
N SER A 6 -14.99 -24.34 42.96
CA SER A 6 -14.08 -23.24 42.64
C SER A 6 -14.05 -23.01 41.12
N ASN A 7 -14.54 -21.87 40.66
CA ASN A 7 -14.31 -21.41 39.28
C ASN A 7 -12.85 -20.94 39.14
N GLN A 8 -11.98 -21.82 38.66
CA GLN A 8 -10.69 -21.39 38.12
C GLN A 8 -10.94 -20.93 36.68
N ALA A 9 -10.94 -19.61 36.48
CA ALA A 9 -10.96 -19.02 35.15
C ALA A 9 -9.66 -19.40 34.43
N GLY A 10 -9.80 -20.23 33.39
CA GLY A 10 -8.69 -20.69 32.58
C GLY A 10 -7.93 -19.53 31.96
N THR A 11 -6.61 -19.58 32.09
CA THR A 11 -5.64 -18.69 31.44
C THR A 11 -5.88 -18.72 29.92
N MET A 12 -6.56 -17.70 29.40
CA MET A 12 -6.77 -17.55 27.96
C MET A 12 -5.46 -17.14 27.28
N SER A 13 -5.02 -17.95 26.32
CA SER A 13 -3.90 -17.65 25.41
C SER A 13 -4.08 -16.28 24.76
N SER A 14 -3.12 -15.37 24.93
CA SER A 14 -3.15 -13.98 24.45
C SER A 14 -2.85 -13.82 22.95
N SER A 15 -3.08 -14.85 22.14
CA SER A 15 -2.97 -14.71 20.69
C SER A 15 -4.19 -13.94 20.18
N LEU A 16 -4.03 -12.62 20.09
CA LEU A 16 -5.03 -11.69 19.54
C LEU A 16 -5.26 -12.03 18.06
N ARG A 17 -6.14 -13.00 17.81
CA ARG A 17 -6.68 -13.27 16.48
C ARG A 17 -7.55 -12.07 16.09
N VAL A 18 -6.97 -11.17 15.31
CA VAL A 18 -7.69 -10.00 14.78
C VAL A 18 -8.51 -10.46 13.57
N SER A 19 -9.71 -11.00 13.83
CA SER A 19 -10.69 -11.25 12.78
C SER A 19 -11.59 -10.01 12.64
N PRO A 20 -11.74 -9.42 11.44
CA PRO A 20 -12.67 -8.31 11.21
C PRO A 20 -14.14 -8.62 11.53
N SER A 21 -14.46 -9.91 11.76
CA SER A 21 -15.82 -10.39 12.01
C SER A 21 -16.22 -10.39 13.50
N ILE A 22 -15.35 -9.97 14.42
CA ILE A 22 -15.72 -9.86 15.84
C ILE A 22 -16.51 -8.57 16.06
N HIS A 23 -17.84 -8.70 16.13
CA HIS A 23 -18.74 -7.64 16.54
C HIS A 23 -18.35 -7.15 17.94
N GLY A 24 -17.77 -5.95 18.03
CA GLY A 24 -17.32 -5.34 19.29
C GLY A 24 -15.89 -4.78 19.27
N TYR A 25 -15.05 -5.14 18.30
CA TYR A 25 -13.75 -4.46 18.13
C TYR A 25 -13.95 -3.18 17.31
N HIS A 26 -14.29 -2.09 17.99
CA HIS A 26 -14.36 -0.78 17.36
C HIS A 26 -12.94 -0.39 16.91
N PHE A 27 -12.72 -0.31 15.61
CA PHE A 27 -11.46 0.20 15.08
C PHE A 27 -11.37 1.67 15.50
N ASP A 28 -10.64 1.94 16.57
CA ASP A 28 -10.50 3.29 17.11
C ASP A 28 -9.68 4.12 16.13
N THR A 29 -10.42 4.73 15.21
CA THR A 29 -9.88 5.55 14.14
C THR A 29 -9.53 6.94 14.69
N ALA A 30 -10.06 7.31 15.86
CA ALA A 30 -9.79 8.57 16.53
C ALA A 30 -8.40 8.57 17.21
N SER A 31 -7.96 7.45 17.77
CA SER A 31 -6.61 7.31 18.37
C SER A 31 -5.52 6.92 17.37
N ARG A 32 -5.87 6.64 16.11
CA ARG A 32 -4.87 6.34 15.07
C ARG A 32 -3.96 7.55 14.85
N LYS A 33 -2.64 7.33 14.93
CA LYS A 33 -1.63 8.34 14.54
C LYS A 33 -1.96 8.88 13.14
N LYS A 34 -2.06 10.20 13.03
CA LYS A 34 -2.24 10.86 11.73
C LYS A 34 -1.04 10.54 10.85
N ALA A 35 -1.30 10.30 9.56
CA ALA A 35 -0.23 10.12 8.61
C ALA A 35 0.60 11.40 8.54
N VAL A 36 1.92 11.26 8.64
CA VAL A 36 2.86 12.36 8.44
C VAL A 36 3.01 12.58 6.93
N GLY A 37 2.85 13.82 6.49
CA GLY A 37 3.12 14.20 5.10
C GLY A 37 4.61 14.17 4.82
N ASN A 38 4.99 13.85 3.57
CA ASN A 38 6.37 13.95 3.09
C ASN A 38 7.42 13.20 3.94
N ILE A 39 7.19 11.93 4.25
CA ILE A 39 8.13 11.08 5.02
C ILE A 39 9.54 10.90 4.41
N PHE A 40 9.77 11.46 3.21
CA PHE A 40 11.03 11.41 2.48
C PHE A 40 11.70 12.78 2.33
N GLU A 41 11.25 13.80 3.06
CA GLU A 41 11.76 15.18 2.94
C GLU A 41 13.29 15.27 3.08
N ASN A 42 13.87 14.51 4.00
CA ASN A 42 15.31 14.51 4.30
C ASN A 42 16.06 13.32 3.70
N ILE A 43 15.48 12.64 2.71
CA ILE A 43 16.08 11.44 2.12
C ILE A 43 16.66 11.77 0.75
N ASP A 44 17.92 11.37 0.55
CA ASP A 44 18.61 11.53 -0.72
C ASP A 44 17.92 10.76 -1.84
N GLN A 45 18.02 11.30 -3.06
CA GLN A 45 17.46 10.69 -4.25
C GLN A 45 17.97 9.26 -4.50
N GLU A 46 19.26 9.03 -4.30
CA GLU A 46 19.88 7.73 -4.50
C GLU A 46 19.35 6.69 -3.49
N SER A 47 19.22 7.09 -2.22
CA SER A 47 18.66 6.27 -1.16
C SER A 47 17.21 5.89 -1.44
N LEU A 48 16.41 6.85 -1.91
CA LEU A 48 15.00 6.62 -2.26
C LEU A 48 14.85 5.71 -3.48
N GLN A 49 15.68 5.88 -4.51
CA GLN A 49 15.69 4.99 -5.67
C GLN A 49 16.13 3.56 -5.30
N ARG A 50 17.17 3.43 -4.47
CA ARG A 50 17.64 2.12 -3.98
C ARG A 50 16.56 1.40 -3.17
N LEU A 51 15.81 2.12 -2.34
CA LEU A 51 14.68 1.57 -1.59
C LEU A 51 13.64 0.94 -2.52
N PHE A 52 13.19 1.68 -3.53
CA PHE A 52 12.16 1.20 -4.46
C PHE A 52 12.67 0.11 -5.40
N ARG A 53 13.94 0.17 -5.80
CA ARG A 53 14.58 -0.90 -6.56
C ARG A 53 14.65 -2.20 -5.74
N ASN A 54 15.05 -2.11 -4.47
CA ASN A 54 15.14 -3.27 -3.58
C ASN A 54 13.76 -3.86 -3.24
N SER A 55 12.72 -3.04 -3.15
CA SER A 55 11.34 -3.51 -2.94
C SER A 55 10.69 -4.07 -4.21
N GLY A 56 11.31 -3.88 -5.38
CA GLY A 56 10.75 -4.24 -6.68
C GLY A 56 9.61 -3.33 -7.15
N ASP A 57 9.36 -2.20 -6.45
CA ASP A 57 8.32 -1.24 -6.83
C ASP A 57 8.82 -0.26 -7.92
N LYS A 58 8.83 -0.75 -9.16
CA LYS A 58 9.22 0.05 -10.34
C LYS A 58 8.36 1.30 -10.52
N LYS A 59 7.11 1.31 -10.04
CA LYS A 59 6.23 2.49 -10.19
C LYS A 59 6.64 3.58 -9.21
N ALA A 60 6.96 3.19 -7.98
CA ALA A 60 7.46 4.13 -6.98
C ALA A 60 8.83 4.69 -7.38
N GLU A 61 9.71 3.87 -7.95
CA GLU A 61 11.01 4.30 -8.48
C GLU A 61 10.86 5.41 -9.54
N GLU A 62 10.02 5.21 -10.56
CA GLU A 62 9.80 6.21 -11.61
C GLU A 62 9.16 7.50 -11.06
N ARG A 63 8.25 7.39 -10.09
CA ARG A 63 7.66 8.55 -9.43
C ARG A 63 8.71 9.34 -8.64
N ALA A 64 9.63 8.65 -7.95
CA ALA A 64 10.71 9.28 -7.20
C ALA A 64 11.63 10.10 -8.12
N LYS A 65 11.98 9.54 -9.30
CA LYS A 65 12.77 10.25 -10.31
C LYS A 65 12.11 11.55 -10.78
N ILE A 66 10.79 11.54 -11.00
CA ILE A 66 10.04 12.73 -11.43
C ILE A 66 9.97 13.78 -10.32
N ILE A 67 9.66 13.36 -9.08
CA ILE A 67 9.46 14.29 -7.96
C ILE A 67 10.77 14.98 -7.55
N LEU A 68 11.86 14.22 -7.54
CA LEU A 68 13.19 14.69 -7.11
C LEU A 68 14.00 15.34 -8.23
N ALA A 69 13.49 15.40 -9.47
CA ALA A 69 14.11 16.18 -10.53
C ALA A 69 14.18 17.66 -10.09
N ILE A 70 15.40 18.17 -9.91
CA ILE A 70 15.67 19.50 -9.32
C ILE A 70 15.26 20.62 -10.29
N ASP A 71 15.36 20.38 -11.59
CA ASP A 71 15.19 21.40 -12.63
C ASP A 71 13.75 21.54 -13.16
N GLN A 72 12.79 20.78 -12.63
CA GLN A 72 11.41 20.79 -13.12
C GLN A 72 10.49 21.64 -12.24
N ASP A 73 9.72 22.51 -12.89
CA ASP A 73 8.65 23.24 -12.26
C ASP A 73 7.55 22.30 -11.73
N LEU A 74 6.80 22.76 -10.73
CA LEU A 74 5.71 21.98 -10.12
C LEU A 74 4.67 21.54 -11.16
N GLU A 75 4.42 22.36 -12.17
CA GLU A 75 3.50 22.06 -13.28
C GLU A 75 4.05 20.96 -14.20
N GLU A 76 5.36 20.94 -14.44
CA GLU A 76 6.01 19.90 -15.23
C GLU A 76 6.02 18.56 -14.50
N LYS A 77 6.31 18.58 -13.19
CA LYS A 77 6.23 17.40 -12.32
C LYS A 77 4.83 16.80 -12.32
N THR A 78 3.79 17.63 -12.17
CA THR A 78 2.40 17.16 -12.20
C THR A 78 2.01 16.59 -13.56
N ARG A 79 2.44 17.23 -14.66
CA ARG A 79 2.24 16.71 -16.03
C ARG A 79 2.92 15.36 -16.24
N ALA A 80 4.16 15.20 -15.80
CA ALA A 80 4.92 13.96 -15.89
C ALA A 80 4.27 12.82 -15.07
N LEU A 81 3.79 13.12 -13.86
CA LEU A 81 3.05 12.15 -13.04
C LEU A 81 1.73 11.72 -13.69
N MET A 82 1.00 12.65 -14.31
CA MET A 82 -0.25 12.35 -15.01
C MET A 82 0.01 11.49 -16.26
N ALA A 83 1.08 11.78 -17.02
CA ALA A 83 1.49 10.96 -18.15
C ALA A 83 1.86 9.52 -17.74
N LEU A 84 2.58 9.37 -16.63
CA LEU A 84 2.94 8.06 -16.06
C LEU A 84 1.69 7.25 -15.65
N LYS A 85 0.71 7.91 -15.01
CA LYS A 85 -0.59 7.30 -14.66
C LYS A 85 -1.35 6.85 -15.90
N LYS A 86 -1.43 7.71 -16.93
CA LYS A 86 -2.11 7.40 -18.20
C LYS A 86 -1.47 6.19 -18.90
N ARG A 87 -0.14 6.16 -19.04
CA ARG A 87 0.60 5.04 -19.64
C ARG A 87 0.33 3.72 -18.93
N THR A 88 0.26 3.73 -17.60
CA THR A 88 -0.04 2.53 -16.81
C THR A 88 -1.46 2.02 -17.10
N LYS A 89 -2.42 2.95 -17.20
CA LYS A 89 -3.82 2.63 -17.54
C LYS A 89 -3.94 2.03 -18.94
N ASP A 90 -3.25 2.63 -19.91
CA ASP A 90 -3.32 2.20 -21.32
C ASP A 90 -2.69 0.82 -21.52
N LYS A 91 -1.55 0.53 -20.86
CA LYS A 91 -0.96 -0.81 -20.86
C LYS A 91 -1.91 -1.86 -20.29
N LEU A 92 -2.58 -1.56 -19.17
CA LEU A 92 -3.58 -2.45 -18.60
C LEU A 92 -4.73 -2.73 -19.58
N PHE A 93 -5.25 -1.69 -20.25
CA PHE A 93 -6.29 -1.87 -21.27
C PHE A 93 -5.81 -2.67 -22.47
N GLN A 94 -4.55 -2.53 -22.90
CA GLN A 94 -3.98 -3.35 -23.98
C GLN A 94 -3.96 -4.84 -23.58
N PHE A 95 -3.50 -5.18 -22.38
CA PHE A 95 -3.54 -6.57 -21.89
C PHE A 95 -4.96 -7.13 -21.81
N LEU A 96 -5.92 -6.33 -21.33
CA LEU A 96 -7.33 -6.75 -21.26
C LEU A 96 -7.95 -6.93 -22.65
N LYS A 97 -7.58 -6.10 -23.63
CA LYS A 97 -8.03 -6.23 -25.02
C LYS A 97 -7.40 -7.44 -25.71
N LEU A 98 -6.12 -7.72 -25.48
CA LEU A 98 -5.41 -8.90 -26.01
C LEU A 98 -6.09 -10.21 -25.59
N ARG A 99 -6.67 -10.27 -24.38
CA ARG A 99 -7.45 -11.42 -23.91
C ARG A 99 -8.69 -11.74 -24.77
N LYS A 100 -9.19 -10.78 -25.56
CA LYS A 100 -10.34 -11.01 -26.48
C LYS A 100 -9.95 -11.61 -27.83
N TYR A 101 -8.65 -11.69 -28.16
CA TYR A 101 -8.19 -12.19 -29.46
C TYR A 101 -7.63 -13.62 -29.42
N SER A 102 -7.59 -14.28 -28.27
CA SER A 102 -7.14 -15.67 -28.20
C SER A 102 -8.29 -16.64 -28.42
N ILE A 103 -8.09 -17.51 -29.41
CA ILE A 103 -8.83 -18.74 -29.75
C ILE A 103 -9.77 -18.57 -30.96
N LYS A 104 -9.19 -18.66 -32.17
CA LYS A 104 -9.82 -19.38 -33.28
C LYS A 104 -9.18 -20.76 -33.31
N VAL A 105 -9.92 -21.79 -32.90
CA VAL A 105 -9.58 -23.18 -33.17
C VAL A 105 -10.09 -23.48 -34.58
N HIS A 106 -9.22 -23.95 -35.47
CA HIS A 106 -9.60 -24.56 -36.74
C HIS A 106 -9.89 -26.03 -36.54
#